data_AF-A0A356S9B6-F1
#
_entry.id   AF-A0A356S9B6-F1
#
_cell.length_a   1.000
_cell.length_b   1.000
_cell.length_c   1.000
_cell.angle_alpha   90.00
_cell.angle_beta   90.00
_cell.angle_gamma   90.00
#
_symmetry.space_group_name_H-M   'P 1'
#
loop_
_entity.id
_entity.type
_entity.pdbx_description
1 polymer ?
#
loop_
_entity_poly.entity_id
_entity_poly.type
_entity_poly.pdbx_seq_one_letter_code
_entity_poly.pdbx_strand_id
1 'polypeptide(L)'
;MPWNANLQIVQNENYVMIMTEMIHDARIIKLSGDYLGEHMNYWNGDSVGFWEENTLIIHSKNFRPEHSQFLMRTSEELEVVEYLTPV
;
A
#
# COMPACT_ATOMS: atom_id res chain seq x y z
N MET A 1 8.03 22.36 0.19
CA MET A 1 8.38 20.97 -0.13
C MET A 1 9.30 20.49 0.97
N PRO A 2 8.99 19.46 1.76
CA PRO A 2 9.85 19.08 2.87
C PRO A 2 11.15 18.46 2.33
N TRP A 3 12.27 18.83 2.94
CA TRP A 3 13.63 18.56 2.45
C TRP A 3 14.20 17.21 2.95
N ASN A 4 13.33 16.31 3.41
CA ASN A 4 13.67 15.03 4.05
C ASN A 4 12.59 13.97 3.78
N ALA A 5 12.66 13.34 2.61
CA ALA A 5 11.83 12.19 2.30
C ALA A 5 12.67 10.91 2.46
N ASN A 6 13.07 10.57 3.68
CA ASN A 6 13.66 9.24 3.88
C ASN A 6 12.58 8.18 3.66
N LEU A 7 12.93 7.15 2.88
CA LEU A 7 12.10 5.98 2.63
C LEU A 7 12.83 4.77 3.17
N GLN A 8 12.20 4.07 4.09
CA GLN A 8 12.74 2.86 4.70
C GLN A 8 11.84 1.68 4.35
N ILE A 9 12.45 0.61 3.86
CA ILE A 9 11.78 -0.67 3.63
C ILE A 9 12.32 -1.66 4.65
N VAL A 10 11.41 -2.27 5.43
CA VAL A 10 11.74 -3.31 6.39
C VAL A 10 10.90 -4.54 6.06
N GLN A 11 11.51 -5.72 6.03
CA GLN A 11 10.81 -6.95 5.69
C GLN A 11 11.10 -8.07 6.69
N ASN A 12 10.10 -8.93 6.89
CA ASN A 12 10.27 -10.24 7.48
C ASN A 12 9.58 -11.29 6.59
N GLU A 13 9.48 -12.53 7.04
CA GLU A 13 8.89 -13.63 6.27
C GLU A 13 7.39 -13.43 5.94
N ASN A 14 6.68 -12.58 6.70
CA ASN A 14 5.23 -12.44 6.61
C ASN A 14 4.79 -11.06 6.07
N TYR A 15 5.63 -10.03 6.21
CA TYR A 15 5.28 -8.65 5.94
C TYR A 15 6.42 -7.85 5.32
N VAL A 16 6.04 -6.86 4.52
CA VAL A 16 6.90 -5.75 4.10
C VAL A 16 6.30 -4.46 4.65
N MET A 17 7.13 -3.62 5.25
CA MET A 17 6.76 -2.29 5.68
C MET A 17 7.48 -1.26 4.83
N ILE A 18 6.72 -0.30 4.31
CA ILE A 18 7.25 0.90 3.67
C ILE A 18 6.96 2.07 4.62
N MET A 19 8.02 2.71 5.10
CA MET A 19 7.95 3.86 5.99
C MET A 19 8.44 5.09 5.26
N THR A 20 7.65 6.16 5.29
CA THR A 20 8.04 7.48 4.77
C THR A 20 8.16 8.47 5.93
N GLU A 21 9.31 9.14 6.02
CA GLU A 21 9.56 10.15 7.06
C GLU A 21 8.60 11.35 6.92
N MET A 22 8.41 11.80 5.68
CA MET A 22 7.46 12.86 5.38
C MET A 22 6.04 12.31 5.49
N ILE A 23 5.28 12.78 6.49
CA ILE A 23 3.93 12.33 6.89
C ILE A 23 3.94 11.21 7.95
N HIS A 24 5.10 10.62 8.26
CA HIS A 24 5.24 9.52 9.25
C HIS A 24 4.30 8.35 8.94
N ASP A 25 4.17 8.02 7.66
CA ASP A 25 3.28 6.96 7.21
C ASP A 25 3.99 5.60 7.23
N ALA A 26 3.34 4.62 7.85
CA ALA A 26 3.82 3.24 7.94
C ALA A 26 2.82 2.33 7.23
N ARG A 27 3.12 1.96 5.98
CA ARG A 27 2.30 1.02 5.21
C ARG A 27 2.79 -0.40 5.45
N ILE A 28 1.92 -1.24 6.00
CA ILE A 28 2.18 -2.67 6.21
C ILE A 28 1.53 -3.47 5.08
N ILE A 29 2.33 -4.27 4.39
CA ILE A 29 1.92 -5.13 3.29
C ILE A 29 2.06 -6.58 3.76
N LYS A 30 0.95 -7.33 3.78
CA LYS A 30 0.97 -8.77 4.04
C LYS A 30 1.56 -9.49 2.83
N LEU A 31 2.43 -10.48 3.02
CA LEU A 31 2.98 -11.29 1.92
C LEU A 31 2.14 -12.53 1.57
N SER A 32 1.09 -12.80 2.35
CA SER A 32 0.13 -13.87 2.10
C SER A 32 -1.17 -13.65 2.88
N GLY A 33 -2.19 -14.46 2.56
CA GLY A 33 -3.49 -14.43 3.22
C GLY A 33 -4.52 -13.55 2.52
N ASP A 34 -5.72 -13.54 3.08
CA ASP A 34 -6.86 -12.82 2.50
C ASP A 34 -6.83 -11.33 2.81
N TYR A 35 -7.60 -10.59 2.03
CA TYR A 35 -7.94 -9.22 2.36
C TYR A 35 -8.75 -9.17 3.66
N LEU A 36 -8.50 -8.15 4.46
CA LEU A 36 -9.32 -7.76 5.58
C LEU A 36 -10.69 -7.35 5.04
N GLY A 37 -11.74 -7.73 5.76
CA GLY A 37 -13.13 -7.63 5.28
C GLY A 37 -13.48 -6.24 4.76
N GLU A 38 -14.44 -6.18 3.83
CA GLU A 38 -14.80 -4.99 3.03
C GLU A 38 -15.17 -3.73 3.84
N HIS A 39 -15.45 -3.87 5.14
CA HIS A 39 -15.76 -2.75 6.03
C HIS A 39 -14.49 -2.11 6.66
N MET A 40 -13.32 -2.72 6.52
CA MET A 40 -12.04 -2.19 6.99
C MET A 40 -11.42 -1.32 5.90
N ASN A 41 -11.81 -0.04 5.88
CA ASN A 41 -11.31 0.91 4.89
C ASN A 41 -10.02 1.56 5.38
N TYR A 42 -8.89 1.22 4.76
CA TYR A 42 -7.58 1.78 5.06
C TYR A 42 -7.30 3.00 4.18
N TRP A 43 -6.56 3.98 4.71
CA TRP A 43 -6.11 5.13 3.92
C TRP A 43 -5.25 4.68 2.74
N ASN A 44 -4.29 3.78 2.97
CA ASN A 44 -3.44 3.22 1.91
C ASN A 44 -4.02 1.94 1.25
N GLY A 45 -5.30 1.65 1.48
CA GLY A 45 -5.92 0.39 1.10
C GLY A 45 -5.39 -0.80 1.92
N ASP A 46 -6.08 -1.93 1.85
CA ASP A 46 -5.56 -3.19 2.36
C ASP A 46 -4.62 -3.80 1.33
N SER A 47 -3.34 -3.92 1.70
CA SER A 47 -2.27 -4.39 0.82
C SER A 47 -1.96 -5.86 1.04
N VAL A 48 -2.04 -6.64 -0.05
CA VAL A 48 -1.51 -8.00 -0.13
C VAL A 48 -0.48 -8.03 -1.25
N GLY A 49 0.72 -8.49 -0.92
CA GLY A 49 1.82 -8.59 -1.87
C GLY A 49 2.34 -10.01 -2.01
N PHE A 50 3.06 -10.24 -3.10
CA PHE A 50 3.77 -11.48 -3.37
C PHE A 50 5.01 -11.20 -4.23
N TRP A 51 5.99 -12.09 -4.17
CA TRP A 51 7.22 -11.97 -4.95
C TRP A 51 7.11 -12.72 -6.25
N GLU A 52 7.48 -12.05 -7.34
CA GLU A 52 7.75 -12.65 -8.64
C GLU A 52 9.21 -12.36 -8.99
N GLU A 53 10.05 -13.40 -8.95
CA GLU A 53 11.51 -13.28 -9.05
C GLU A 53 12.09 -12.26 -8.06
N ASN A 54 12.56 -11.10 -8.55
CA ASN A 54 13.12 -10.01 -7.76
C ASN A 54 12.15 -8.82 -7.59
N THR A 55 10.90 -8.95 -8.04
CA THR A 55 9.90 -7.88 -8.00
C THR A 55 8.86 -8.18 -6.94
N LEU A 56 8.64 -7.21 -6.04
CA LEU A 56 7.50 -7.25 -5.12
C LEU A 56 6.28 -6.67 -5.84
N ILE A 57 5.28 -7.51 -6.06
CA ILE A 57 3.99 -7.10 -6.61
C ILE A 57 3.03 -6.87 -5.44
N ILE A 58 2.40 -5.70 -5.37
CA ILE A 58 1.49 -5.33 -4.29
C ILE A 58 0.13 -5.01 -4.90
N HIS A 59 -0.91 -5.72 -4.47
CA HIS A 59 -2.30 -5.44 -4.85
C HIS A 59 -3.05 -4.86 -3.65
N SER A 60 -3.58 -3.66 -3.85
CA SER A 60 -4.33 -2.91 -2.84
C SER A 60 -5.75 -2.62 -3.28
N LYS A 61 -6.70 -2.79 -2.35
CA LYS A 61 -8.11 -2.45 -2.50
C LYS A 61 -8.70 -1.97 -1.17
N ASN A 62 -10.02 -1.78 -1.08
CA ASN A 62 -10.71 -1.33 0.14
C ASN A 62 -10.18 0.03 0.65
N PHE A 63 -9.97 0.96 -0.29
CA PHE A 63 -9.54 2.32 0.03
C PHE A 63 -10.66 3.10 0.71
N ARG A 64 -10.27 4.03 1.58
CA ARG A 64 -11.21 4.97 2.15
C ARG A 64 -11.88 5.84 1.07
N PRO A 65 -13.23 5.97 1.08
CA PRO A 65 -13.93 6.80 0.11
C PRO A 65 -13.51 8.27 0.19
N GLU A 66 -12.96 8.71 1.32
CA GLU A 66 -12.38 10.04 1.52
C GLU A 66 -11.14 10.33 0.66
N HIS A 67 -10.56 9.33 -0.03
CA HIS A 67 -9.60 9.57 -1.11
C HIS A 67 -10.22 10.27 -2.33
N SER A 68 -11.54 10.21 -2.46
CA SER A 68 -12.26 10.92 -3.51
C SER A 68 -12.15 12.43 -3.32
N GLN A 69 -11.71 13.12 -4.37
CA GLN A 69 -11.83 14.57 -4.47
C GLN A 69 -13.09 14.95 -5.27
N PHE A 70 -13.56 16.19 -5.14
CA PHE A 70 -14.78 16.65 -5.83
C PHE A 70 -14.74 16.44 -7.35
N LEU A 71 -13.57 16.67 -7.97
CA LEU A 71 -13.37 16.54 -9.42
C LEU A 71 -13.10 15.11 -9.89
N MET A 72 -12.73 14.21 -8.97
CA MET A 72 -12.36 12.83 -9.27
C MET A 72 -12.76 11.95 -8.10
N ARG A 73 -13.90 11.28 -8.26
CA ARG A 73 -14.42 10.34 -7.27
C ARG A 73 -13.85 8.96 -7.55
N THR A 74 -13.32 8.35 -6.52
CA THR A 74 -12.89 6.98 -6.51
C THR A 74 -14.12 6.10 -6.28
N SER A 75 -14.26 5.01 -7.04
CA SER A 75 -15.33 4.04 -6.81
C SER A 75 -14.96 3.07 -5.69
N GLU A 76 -15.93 2.33 -5.15
CA GLU A 76 -15.67 1.33 -4.10
C GLU A 76 -14.84 0.15 -4.64
N GLU A 77 -14.86 -0.04 -5.97
CA GLU A 77 -14.11 -1.03 -6.72
C GLU A 77 -12.71 -0.56 -7.13
N LEU A 78 -12.19 0.55 -6.56
CA LEU A 78 -10.82 0.96 -6.85
C LEU A 78 -9.83 -0.11 -6.38
N GLU A 79 -8.98 -0.51 -7.32
CA GLU A 79 -7.83 -1.36 -7.08
C GLU A 79 -6.55 -0.71 -7.64
N VAL A 80 -5.43 -0.94 -6.95
CA VAL A 80 -4.10 -0.46 -7.35
C VAL A 80 -3.14 -1.63 -7.31
N VAL A 81 -2.35 -1.79 -8.38
CA VAL A 81 -1.26 -2.79 -8.45
C VAL A 81 0.07 -2.05 -8.64
N GLU A 82 1.01 -2.28 -7.73
CA GLU A 82 2.34 -1.69 -7.73
C GLU A 82 3.40 -2.76 -7.96
N TYR A 83 4.45 -2.40 -8.71
CA TYR A 83 5.59 -3.28 -9.00
C TYR A 83 6.86 -2.61 -8.50
N LEU A 84 7.50 -3.19 -7.48
CA LEU A 84 8.73 -2.67 -6.90
C LEU A 84 9.89 -3.62 -7.27
N THR A 85 10.68 -3.20 -8.25
CA THR A 85 11.86 -3.93 -8.74
C THR A 85 13.14 -3.16 -8.35
N PRO A 86 14.10 -3.79 -7.65
CA PRO A 86 15.41 -3.20 -7.42
C PRO A 86 16.15 -2.94 -8.76
N VAL A 87 16.85 -1.81 -8.85
CA VAL A 87 17.68 -1.40 -10.00
C VAL A 87 19.16 -1.37 -9.66
#